data_AF-A0A7X8AWR5-F1
#
_entry.id   AF-A0A7X8AWR5-F1
#
_cell.length_a   1.000
_cell.length_b   1.000
_cell.length_c   1.000
_cell.angle_alpha   90.00
_cell.angle_beta   90.00
_cell.angle_gamma   90.00
#
_symmetry.space_group_name_H-M   'P 1'
#
loop_
_entity.id
_entity.type
_entity.pdbx_description
1 polymer ?
#
loop_
_entity_poly.entity_id
_entity_poly.type
_entity_poly.pdbx_seq_one_letter_code
_entity_poly.pdbx_strand_id
1 'polypeptide(L)'
;MPNTQQRCGPGTFPYVIRSGDTYYNLAIRYNTTVDAIIRANPGVDPNRLFIGQVICIPTATPPPQPCPTLRIGSRGASVIELQRLLLAHGFNPGPIDGIFGNQTQAAVMAFQRSRGLVVDGIVGIQTWTALGVNCGTPPPPTCPPGSQPYTIRAGDTLYTLAIRFNTTVEAIMRINPGIDPNNLQIGQVICIPR
;
A
#
# COMPACT_ATOMS: atom_id res chain seq x y z
N MET A 1 -6.79 -6.14 30.97
CA MET A 1 -5.85 -5.00 31.04
C MET A 1 -5.14 -4.91 29.70
N PRO A 2 -5.14 -3.77 28.99
CA PRO A 2 -4.45 -3.70 27.70
C PRO A 2 -2.94 -3.72 27.93
N ASN A 3 -2.25 -4.59 27.21
CA ASN A 3 -0.82 -4.82 27.29
C ASN A 3 -0.06 -3.53 26.90
N THR A 4 0.48 -2.83 27.89
CA THR A 4 1.22 -1.56 27.77
C THR A 4 2.62 -1.70 27.15
N GLN A 5 2.96 -2.84 26.56
CA GLN A 5 4.30 -3.11 26.03
C GLN A 5 4.31 -3.58 24.57
N GLN A 6 3.50 -3.00 23.69
CA GLN A 6 3.83 -3.11 22.26
C GLN A 6 5.12 -2.30 22.02
N ARG A 7 6.26 -3.00 22.05
CA ARG A 7 7.58 -2.40 21.86
C ARG A 7 7.71 -2.00 20.39
N CYS A 8 7.73 -0.70 20.15
CA CYS A 8 7.97 -0.14 18.83
C CYS A 8 9.42 -0.40 18.39
N GLY A 9 9.58 -0.79 17.12
CA GLY A 9 10.88 -1.08 16.54
C GLY A 9 11.75 0.18 16.37
N PRO A 10 13.04 0.03 16.03
CA PRO A 10 13.91 1.16 15.73
C PRO A 10 13.29 2.13 14.70
N GLY A 11 13.42 3.44 14.93
CA GLY A 11 12.85 4.46 14.04
C GLY A 11 11.35 4.69 14.19
N THR A 12 10.72 4.16 15.24
CA THR A 12 9.32 4.40 15.59
C THR A 12 9.17 4.71 17.08
N PHE A 13 8.08 5.38 17.48
CA PHE A 13 7.75 5.65 18.88
C PHE A 13 6.29 5.25 19.18
N PRO A 14 5.98 4.82 20.42
CA PRO A 14 4.62 4.42 20.77
C PRO A 14 3.69 5.63 20.89
N TYR A 15 2.48 5.50 20.34
CA TYR A 15 1.40 6.47 20.43
C TYR A 15 0.12 5.78 20.88
N VAL A 16 -0.59 6.39 21.83
CA VAL A 16 -1.88 5.90 22.33
C VAL A 16 -2.99 6.60 21.58
N ILE A 17 -3.79 5.84 20.83
CA ILE A 17 -4.95 6.33 20.08
C ILE A 17 -5.92 7.04 21.01
N ARG A 18 -6.33 8.24 20.60
CA ARG A 18 -7.28 9.14 21.26
C ARG A 18 -8.54 9.26 20.42
N SER A 19 -9.58 9.83 21.03
CA SER A 19 -10.82 10.15 20.32
C SER A 19 -10.53 11.08 19.13
N GLY A 20 -11.02 10.70 17.95
CA GLY A 20 -10.83 11.45 16.70
C GLY A 20 -9.54 11.17 15.95
N ASP A 21 -8.66 10.30 16.46
CA ASP A 21 -7.47 9.90 15.71
C ASP A 21 -7.81 9.00 14.53
N THR A 22 -7.09 9.22 13.45
CA THR A 22 -7.06 8.41 12.24
C THR A 22 -5.60 8.26 11.81
N TYR A 23 -5.24 7.25 11.04
CA TYR A 23 -3.87 7.22 10.51
C TYR A 23 -3.54 8.46 9.66
N TYR A 24 -4.55 9.07 9.03
CA TYR A 24 -4.38 10.29 8.25
C TYR A 24 -3.96 11.50 9.09
N ASN A 25 -4.73 11.86 10.12
CA ASN A 25 -4.38 13.03 10.93
C ASN A 25 -3.11 12.79 11.76
N LEU A 26 -2.83 11.54 12.13
CA LEU A 26 -1.57 11.17 12.77
C LEU A 26 -0.38 11.29 11.79
N ALA A 27 -0.54 10.88 10.53
CA ALA A 27 0.49 11.06 9.51
C ALA A 27 0.84 12.55 9.33
N ILE A 28 -0.17 13.42 9.24
CA ILE A 28 0.04 14.88 9.18
C ILE A 28 0.74 15.38 10.44
N ARG A 29 0.21 15.03 11.62
CA ARG A 29 0.72 15.50 12.92
C ARG A 29 2.18 15.16 13.13
N TYR A 30 2.58 13.97 12.71
CA TYR A 30 3.92 13.45 12.94
C TYR A 30 4.82 13.53 11.71
N ASN A 31 4.41 14.31 10.70
CA ASN A 31 5.17 14.52 9.47
C ASN A 31 5.67 13.19 8.88
N THR A 32 4.75 12.25 8.67
CA THR A 32 5.01 10.93 8.08
C THR A 32 3.89 10.57 7.09
N THR A 33 3.87 9.35 6.57
CA THR A 33 2.82 8.89 5.64
C THR A 33 1.93 7.83 6.30
N VAL A 34 0.68 7.75 5.84
CA VAL A 34 -0.26 6.68 6.27
C VAL A 34 0.36 5.31 6.01
N ASP A 35 0.98 5.10 4.85
CA ASP A 35 1.67 3.85 4.51
C ASP A 35 2.82 3.53 5.48
N ALA A 36 3.58 4.53 5.92
CA ALA A 36 4.64 4.32 6.90
C ALA A 36 4.08 3.90 8.26
N ILE A 37 2.96 4.50 8.69
CA ILE A 37 2.25 4.09 9.91
C ILE A 37 1.72 2.66 9.74
N ILE A 38 1.09 2.31 8.62
CA ILE A 38 0.61 0.94 8.37
C ILE A 38 1.76 -0.08 8.44
N ARG A 39 2.89 0.19 7.77
CA ARG A 39 4.06 -0.70 7.77
C ARG A 39 4.68 -0.87 9.17
N ALA A 40 4.64 0.18 9.99
CA ALA A 40 5.12 0.12 11.38
C ALA A 40 4.19 -0.68 12.32
N ASN A 41 2.96 -0.99 11.89
CA ASN A 41 1.92 -1.61 12.69
C ASN A 41 1.32 -2.86 12.03
N PRO A 42 2.13 -3.91 11.76
CA PRO A 42 1.61 -5.15 11.21
C PRO A 42 0.55 -5.75 12.17
N GLY A 43 -0.61 -6.11 11.63
CA GLY A 43 -1.73 -6.66 12.40
C GLY A 43 -2.72 -5.64 12.97
N VAL A 44 -2.52 -4.34 12.74
CA VAL A 44 -3.52 -3.31 13.07
C VAL A 44 -4.35 -2.94 11.85
N ASP A 45 -5.67 -3.06 11.96
CA ASP A 45 -6.61 -2.59 10.94
C ASP A 45 -6.71 -1.05 10.94
N PRO A 46 -6.32 -0.37 9.84
CA PRO A 46 -6.36 1.09 9.74
C PRO A 46 -7.76 1.69 9.84
N ASN A 47 -8.81 0.92 9.54
CA ASN A 47 -10.21 1.36 9.59
C ASN A 47 -10.87 1.07 10.94
N ARG A 48 -10.16 0.41 11.87
CA ARG A 48 -10.72 -0.05 13.14
C ARG A 48 -9.78 0.23 14.31
N LEU A 49 -9.46 1.50 14.51
CA LEU A 49 -8.66 1.96 15.64
C LEU A 49 -9.51 2.07 16.91
N PHE A 50 -8.98 1.59 18.04
CA PHE A 50 -9.64 1.69 19.34
C PHE A 50 -8.98 2.75 20.22
N ILE A 51 -9.78 3.54 20.92
CA ILE A 51 -9.26 4.47 21.93
C ILE A 51 -8.47 3.68 22.99
N GLY A 52 -7.26 4.13 23.31
CA GLY A 52 -6.33 3.44 24.20
C GLY A 52 -5.46 2.38 23.52
N GLN A 53 -5.68 2.06 22.25
CA GLN A 53 -4.79 1.20 21.47
C GLN A 53 -3.42 1.87 21.30
N VAL A 54 -2.35 1.10 21.49
CA VAL A 54 -0.99 1.57 21.21
C VAL A 54 -0.63 1.23 19.77
N ILE A 55 -0.14 2.20 19.02
CA ILE A 55 0.46 2.03 17.69
C ILE A 55 1.87 2.62 17.67
N CYS A 56 2.68 2.22 16.71
CA CYS A 56 4.02 2.71 16.47
C CYS A 56 4.01 3.75 15.36
N ILE A 57 4.41 4.98 15.68
CA ILE A 57 4.51 6.08 14.72
C ILE A 57 5.97 6.21 14.25
N PRO A 58 6.24 6.21 12.94
CA PRO A 58 7.58 6.47 12.42
C PRO A 58 8.12 7.84 12.82
N THR A 59 9.38 7.90 13.28
CA THR A 59 10.08 9.17 13.59
C THR A 59 10.72 9.81 12.36
N ALA A 60 10.89 9.06 11.28
CA ALA A 60 11.43 9.55 10.02
C ALA A 60 10.32 9.64 8.97
N THR A 61 10.29 10.75 8.25
CA THR A 61 9.63 10.82 6.93
C THR A 61 10.31 9.79 6.05
N PRO A 62 9.62 8.72 5.59
CA PRO A 62 10.15 7.96 4.49
C PRO A 62 10.35 8.93 3.32
N PRO A 63 11.38 8.77 2.49
CA PRO A 63 11.50 9.55 1.27
C PRO A 63 10.15 9.46 0.53
N PRO A 64 9.62 10.58 0.00
CA PRO A 64 8.37 10.58 -0.74
C PRO A 64 8.43 9.46 -1.78
N GLN A 65 7.60 8.43 -1.64
CA GLN A 65 7.47 7.44 -2.70
C GLN A 65 6.72 8.14 -3.83
N PRO A 66 7.31 8.28 -5.03
CA PRO A 66 6.66 9.02 -6.12
C PRO A 66 5.32 8.42 -6.53
N CYS A 67 5.11 7.13 -6.24
CA CYS A 67 3.93 6.35 -6.61
C CYS A 67 3.44 5.51 -5.43
N PRO A 68 2.75 6.11 -4.45
CA PRO A 68 2.18 5.38 -3.31
C PRO A 68 1.07 4.44 -3.77
N THR A 69 0.78 3.41 -2.99
CA THR A 69 -0.38 2.54 -3.28
C THR A 69 -1.65 3.23 -2.80
N LEU A 70 -2.55 3.61 -3.73
CA LEU A 70 -3.83 4.23 -3.38
C LEU A 70 -5.01 3.28 -3.61
N ARG A 71 -5.99 3.32 -2.71
CA ARG A 71 -7.23 2.52 -2.76
C ARG A 71 -8.34 3.22 -2.00
N ILE A 72 -9.55 2.64 -1.96
CA ILE A 72 -10.63 3.16 -1.13
C ILE A 72 -10.14 3.45 0.29
N GLY A 73 -10.46 4.63 0.80
CA GLY A 73 -10.06 5.11 2.12
C GLY A 73 -8.73 5.86 2.14
N SER A 74 -7.89 5.76 1.10
CA SER A 74 -6.72 6.62 0.92
C SER A 74 -7.16 8.09 0.88
N ARG A 75 -6.35 8.98 1.47
CA ARG A 75 -6.61 10.42 1.50
C ARG A 75 -5.33 11.25 1.33
N GLY A 76 -5.47 12.50 0.89
CA GLY A 76 -4.40 13.50 0.87
C GLY A 76 -3.91 13.89 -0.54
N ALA A 77 -2.75 14.55 -0.59
CA ALA A 77 -2.22 15.16 -1.81
C ALA A 77 -2.05 14.16 -2.98
N SER A 78 -1.60 12.94 -2.71
CA SER A 78 -1.47 11.91 -3.76
C SER A 78 -2.82 11.49 -4.33
N VAL A 79 -3.91 11.55 -3.55
CA VAL A 79 -5.26 11.28 -4.07
C VAL A 79 -5.76 12.44 -4.92
N ILE A 80 -5.47 13.69 -4.53
CA ILE A 80 -5.76 14.89 -5.34
C ILE A 80 -5.06 14.78 -6.70
N GLU A 81 -3.78 14.38 -6.69
CA GLU A 81 -2.99 14.17 -7.91
C GLU A 81 -3.60 13.08 -8.79
N LEU A 82 -3.94 11.92 -8.22
CA LEU A 82 -4.64 10.85 -8.93
C LEU A 82 -5.94 11.34 -9.55
N GLN A 83 -6.79 12.04 -8.79
CA GLN A 83 -8.07 12.55 -9.27
C GLN A 83 -7.86 13.52 -10.45
N ARG A 84 -6.86 14.42 -10.37
CA ARG A 84 -6.51 15.31 -11.49
C ARG A 84 -6.07 14.55 -12.74
N LEU A 85 -5.21 13.53 -12.57
CA LEU A 85 -4.71 12.74 -13.70
C LEU A 85 -5.82 11.91 -14.35
N LEU A 86 -6.67 11.25 -13.55
CA LEU A 86 -7.83 10.51 -14.06
C LEU A 86 -8.73 11.44 -14.90
N LEU A 87 -9.07 12.61 -14.36
CA LEU A 87 -9.89 13.60 -15.06
C LEU A 87 -9.23 14.06 -16.37
N ALA A 88 -7.92 14.34 -16.34
CA ALA A 88 -7.16 14.74 -17.53
C ALA A 88 -7.13 13.63 -18.60
N HIS A 89 -7.20 12.36 -18.19
CA HIS A 89 -7.33 11.22 -19.09
C HIS A 89 -8.78 10.89 -19.49
N GLY A 90 -9.76 11.70 -19.09
CA GLY A 90 -11.17 11.54 -19.45
C GLY A 90 -11.96 10.60 -18.54
N PHE A 91 -11.40 10.19 -17.39
CA PHE A 91 -12.07 9.36 -16.39
C PHE A 91 -12.52 10.24 -15.23
N ASN A 92 -13.82 10.44 -15.06
CA ASN A 92 -14.35 11.29 -14.00
C ASN A 92 -14.22 10.62 -12.61
N PRO A 93 -13.35 11.10 -11.70
CA PRO A 93 -13.18 10.50 -10.38
C PRO A 93 -14.17 11.04 -9.34
N GLY A 94 -15.05 11.97 -9.71
CA GLY A 94 -15.82 12.79 -8.78
C GLY A 94 -15.06 14.04 -8.35
N PRO A 95 -15.36 14.61 -7.17
CA PRO A 95 -14.68 15.80 -6.66
C PRO A 95 -13.17 15.57 -6.49
N ILE A 96 -12.37 16.61 -6.75
CA ILE A 96 -10.93 16.63 -6.47
C ILE A 96 -10.72 17.11 -5.03
N ASP A 97 -11.11 16.27 -4.09
CA ASP A 97 -11.13 16.55 -2.64
C ASP A 97 -10.03 15.82 -1.86
N GLY A 98 -9.23 15.00 -2.55
CA GLY A 98 -8.21 14.18 -1.92
C GLY A 98 -8.78 13.02 -1.12
N ILE A 99 -10.01 12.57 -1.40
CA ILE A 99 -10.64 11.40 -0.80
C ILE A 99 -10.82 10.31 -1.86
N PHE A 100 -10.21 9.15 -1.64
CA PHE A 100 -10.38 8.01 -2.53
C PHE A 100 -11.66 7.28 -2.14
N GLY A 101 -12.78 7.71 -2.71
CA GLY A 101 -14.10 7.09 -2.54
C GLY A 101 -14.48 6.15 -3.69
N ASN A 102 -15.73 5.70 -3.69
CA ASN A 102 -16.27 4.77 -4.69
C ASN A 102 -16.19 5.32 -6.12
N GLN A 103 -16.41 6.62 -6.32
CA GLN A 103 -16.29 7.23 -7.65
C GLN A 103 -14.84 7.23 -8.15
N THR A 104 -13.89 7.62 -7.30
CA THR A 104 -12.46 7.54 -7.62
C THR A 104 -12.06 6.10 -7.96
N GLN A 105 -12.53 5.11 -7.19
CA GLN A 105 -12.27 3.70 -7.50
C GLN A 105 -12.82 3.27 -8.85
N ALA A 106 -14.06 3.63 -9.16
CA ALA A 106 -14.69 3.32 -10.44
C ALA A 106 -13.91 3.95 -11.62
N ALA A 107 -13.45 5.19 -11.47
CA ALA A 107 -12.60 5.87 -12.45
C ALA A 107 -11.24 5.16 -12.63
N VAL A 108 -10.62 4.72 -11.55
CA VAL A 108 -9.38 3.91 -11.61
C VAL A 108 -9.62 2.60 -12.36
N MET A 109 -10.68 1.86 -12.03
CA MET A 109 -11.01 0.60 -12.71
C MET A 109 -11.28 0.81 -14.21
N ALA A 110 -12.00 1.88 -14.56
CA ALA A 110 -12.25 2.23 -15.96
C ALA A 110 -10.94 2.58 -16.70
N PHE A 111 -10.07 3.36 -16.06
CA PHE A 111 -8.74 3.67 -16.59
C PHE A 111 -7.90 2.41 -16.78
N GLN A 112 -7.77 1.57 -15.75
CA GLN A 112 -7.03 0.32 -15.80
C GLN A 112 -7.51 -0.59 -16.94
N ARG A 113 -8.83 -0.73 -17.10
CA ARG A 113 -9.44 -1.49 -18.20
C ARG A 113 -9.02 -0.92 -19.56
N SER A 114 -9.06 0.40 -19.73
CA SER A 114 -8.66 1.07 -20.98
C SER A 114 -7.17 0.89 -21.33
N ARG A 115 -6.33 0.58 -20.34
CA ARG A 115 -4.88 0.41 -20.48
C ARG A 115 -4.44 -1.05 -20.49
N GLY A 116 -5.37 -2.00 -20.41
CA GLY A 116 -5.05 -3.43 -20.31
C GLY A 116 -4.31 -3.81 -19.03
N LEU A 117 -4.48 -3.02 -17.97
CA LEU A 117 -3.94 -3.31 -16.63
C LEU A 117 -4.86 -4.27 -15.87
N VAL A 118 -4.37 -4.80 -14.75
CA VAL A 118 -5.25 -5.45 -13.76
C VAL A 118 -6.31 -4.45 -13.32
N VAL A 119 -7.59 -4.85 -13.39
CA VAL A 119 -8.74 -4.02 -13.02
C VAL A 119 -9.11 -4.29 -11.57
N ASP A 120 -8.22 -3.91 -10.65
CA ASP A 120 -8.39 -4.09 -9.19
C ASP A 120 -8.89 -2.82 -8.48
N GLY A 121 -8.91 -1.68 -9.17
CA GLY A 121 -9.26 -0.39 -8.58
C GLY A 121 -8.21 0.15 -7.60
N ILE A 122 -7.01 -0.41 -7.61
CA ILE A 122 -5.89 -0.01 -6.74
C ILE A 122 -4.80 0.61 -7.59
N VAL A 123 -4.38 1.81 -7.20
CA VAL A 123 -3.35 2.56 -7.91
C VAL A 123 -1.99 2.16 -7.36
N GLY A 124 -1.41 1.13 -7.95
CA GLY A 124 0.01 0.78 -7.78
C GLY A 124 0.91 1.44 -8.83
N ILE A 125 2.19 1.06 -8.83
CA ILE A 125 3.21 1.63 -9.72
C ILE A 125 2.82 1.57 -11.21
N GLN A 126 2.19 0.47 -11.65
CA GLN A 126 1.76 0.33 -13.04
C GLN A 126 0.67 1.33 -13.42
N THR A 127 -0.28 1.57 -12.52
CA THR A 127 -1.37 2.53 -12.76
C THR A 127 -0.80 3.94 -12.81
N TRP A 128 0.11 4.30 -11.88
CA TRP A 128 0.80 5.59 -11.91
C TRP A 128 1.63 5.80 -13.17
N THR A 129 2.41 4.79 -13.59
CA THR A 129 3.21 4.86 -14.82
C THR A 129 2.31 5.02 -16.04
N ALA A 130 1.18 4.30 -16.09
CA ALA A 130 0.20 4.45 -17.17
C ALA A 130 -0.49 5.83 -17.17
N LEU A 131 -0.63 6.48 -16.01
CA LEU A 131 -1.09 7.87 -15.85
C LEU A 131 0.00 8.90 -16.19
N GLY A 132 1.20 8.47 -16.60
CA GLY A 132 2.30 9.35 -16.99
C GLY A 132 3.19 9.82 -15.84
N VAL A 133 3.02 9.28 -14.62
CA VAL A 133 3.88 9.63 -13.49
C VAL A 133 5.18 8.81 -13.55
N ASN A 134 6.32 9.49 -13.56
CA ASN A 134 7.61 8.84 -13.45
C ASN A 134 7.86 8.43 -12.00
N CYS A 135 7.59 7.16 -11.70
CA CYS A 135 7.72 6.61 -10.36
C CYS A 135 9.17 6.42 -9.88
N GLY A 136 10.14 6.65 -10.76
CA GLY A 136 11.44 5.98 -10.69
C GLY A 136 11.29 4.46 -10.82
N THR A 137 12.39 3.75 -11.07
CA THR A 137 12.43 2.32 -10.75
C THR A 137 12.66 2.21 -9.24
N PRO A 138 11.72 1.68 -8.44
CA PRO A 138 12.05 1.33 -7.06
C PRO A 138 13.28 0.42 -7.11
N PRO A 139 14.29 0.61 -6.25
CA PRO A 139 15.33 -0.38 -6.11
C PRO A 139 14.64 -1.73 -5.86
N PRO A 140 15.11 -2.84 -6.48
CA PRO A 140 14.53 -4.15 -6.23
C PRO A 140 14.45 -4.36 -4.71
N PRO A 141 13.32 -4.85 -4.17
CA PRO A 141 13.25 -5.16 -2.75
C PRO A 141 14.43 -6.06 -2.40
N THR A 142 15.23 -5.65 -1.41
CA THR A 142 16.31 -6.49 -0.88
C THR A 142 15.66 -7.66 -0.18
N CYS A 143 15.62 -8.80 -0.88
CA CYS A 143 15.01 -9.99 -0.33
C CYS A 143 15.89 -10.58 0.78
N PRO A 144 15.28 -11.14 1.85
CA PRO A 144 16.04 -11.82 2.90
C PRO A 144 16.97 -12.90 2.33
N PRO A 145 18.10 -13.22 3.01
CA PRO A 145 18.93 -14.36 2.64
C PRO A 145 18.10 -15.63 2.47
N GLY A 146 18.38 -16.41 1.43
CA GLY A 146 17.58 -17.59 1.08
C GLY A 146 16.29 -17.28 0.32
N SER A 147 16.11 -16.06 -0.18
CA SER A 147 15.00 -15.70 -1.07
C SER A 147 15.46 -14.86 -2.26
N GLN A 148 14.61 -14.73 -3.27
CA GLN A 148 14.90 -13.97 -4.49
C GLN A 148 13.73 -13.09 -4.92
N PRO A 149 13.98 -11.94 -5.55
CA PRO A 149 12.91 -11.10 -6.07
C PRO A 149 12.22 -11.79 -7.25
N TYR A 150 10.90 -11.67 -7.30
CA TYR A 150 10.06 -12.11 -8.40
C TYR A 150 9.04 -11.02 -8.72
N THR A 151 8.95 -10.64 -9.99
CA THR A 151 7.94 -9.71 -10.48
C THR A 151 6.70 -10.49 -10.88
N ILE A 152 5.58 -10.21 -10.21
CA ILE A 152 4.25 -10.76 -10.51
C ILE A 152 3.91 -10.50 -11.98
N ARG A 153 3.44 -11.54 -12.65
CA ARG A 153 3.02 -11.55 -14.05
C ARG A 153 1.52 -11.82 -14.14
N ALA A 154 0.96 -11.57 -15.33
CA ALA A 154 -0.44 -11.89 -15.61
C ALA A 154 -0.69 -13.39 -15.35
N GLY A 155 -1.73 -13.69 -14.57
CA GLY A 155 -2.12 -15.07 -14.22
C GLY A 155 -1.39 -15.66 -13.00
N ASP A 156 -0.47 -14.93 -12.38
CA ASP A 156 0.15 -15.38 -11.15
C ASP A 156 -0.84 -15.33 -9.98
N THR A 157 -0.79 -16.36 -9.14
CA THR A 157 -1.40 -16.43 -7.81
C THR A 157 -0.32 -16.89 -6.83
N LEU A 158 -0.47 -16.65 -5.53
CA LEU A 158 0.51 -17.20 -4.58
C LEU A 158 0.56 -18.73 -4.64
N TYR A 159 -0.54 -19.38 -4.97
CA TYR A 159 -0.61 -20.82 -5.15
C TYR A 159 0.21 -21.31 -6.34
N THR A 160 0.03 -20.70 -7.52
CA THR A 160 0.80 -21.08 -8.72
C THR A 160 2.28 -20.79 -8.57
N LEU A 161 2.63 -19.70 -7.87
CA LEU A 161 4.01 -19.39 -7.54
C LEU A 161 4.62 -20.37 -6.53
N ALA A 162 3.88 -20.76 -5.49
CA ALA A 162 4.33 -21.75 -4.52
C ALA A 162 4.72 -23.08 -5.21
N ILE A 163 3.87 -23.57 -6.12
CA ILE A 163 4.16 -24.77 -6.93
C ILE A 163 5.40 -24.54 -7.80
N ARG A 164 5.44 -23.44 -8.55
CA ARG A 164 6.52 -23.13 -9.50
C ARG A 164 7.90 -23.07 -8.85
N PHE A 165 7.96 -22.52 -7.64
CA PHE A 165 9.20 -22.33 -6.90
C PHE A 165 9.42 -23.38 -5.80
N ASN A 166 8.65 -24.47 -5.81
CA ASN A 166 8.77 -25.57 -4.85
C ASN A 166 8.77 -25.08 -3.37
N THR A 167 7.84 -24.19 -3.05
CA THR A 167 7.67 -23.60 -1.72
C THR A 167 6.18 -23.63 -1.31
N THR A 168 5.81 -22.96 -0.20
CA THR A 168 4.42 -22.85 0.24
C THR A 168 3.91 -21.41 0.19
N VAL A 169 2.59 -21.25 0.04
CA VAL A 169 1.93 -19.93 0.13
C VAL A 169 2.27 -19.24 1.45
N GLU A 170 2.26 -19.99 2.56
CA GLU A 170 2.63 -19.50 3.88
C GLU A 170 4.08 -18.98 3.94
N ALA A 171 5.03 -19.72 3.36
CA ALA A 171 6.43 -19.30 3.32
C ALA A 171 6.62 -18.02 2.49
N ILE A 172 5.90 -17.89 1.37
CA ILE A 172 5.88 -16.66 0.56
C ILE A 172 5.29 -15.51 1.40
N MET A 173 4.10 -15.67 1.99
CA MET A 173 3.45 -14.61 2.76
C MET A 173 4.29 -14.16 3.97
N ARG A 174 4.99 -15.08 4.63
CA ARG A 174 5.84 -14.78 5.79
C ARG A 174 6.98 -13.81 5.48
N ILE A 175 7.57 -13.88 4.29
CA ILE A 175 8.67 -12.98 3.87
C ILE A 175 8.20 -11.76 3.07
N ASN A 176 6.89 -11.63 2.84
CA ASN A 176 6.26 -10.50 2.18
C ASN A 176 5.18 -9.89 3.09
N PRO A 177 5.57 -9.26 4.22
CA PRO A 177 4.60 -8.70 5.15
C PRO A 177 3.68 -7.68 4.46
N GLY A 178 2.37 -7.89 4.59
CA GLY A 178 1.34 -7.02 4.00
C GLY A 178 0.93 -7.37 2.57
N ILE A 179 1.44 -8.47 1.99
CA ILE A 179 0.94 -8.98 0.70
C ILE A 179 -0.51 -9.47 0.85
N ASP A 180 -1.37 -9.09 -0.10
CA ASP A 180 -2.73 -9.62 -0.21
C ASP A 180 -2.75 -10.75 -1.26
N PRO A 181 -2.99 -12.02 -0.86
CA PRO A 181 -2.98 -13.15 -1.77
C PRO A 181 -4.08 -13.09 -2.84
N ASN A 182 -5.16 -12.36 -2.58
CA ASN A 182 -6.29 -12.21 -3.50
C ASN A 182 -6.14 -11.00 -4.43
N ASN A 183 -5.09 -10.20 -4.23
CA ASN A 183 -4.89 -8.95 -4.93
C ASN A 183 -3.42 -8.73 -5.28
N LEU A 184 -2.82 -9.70 -5.98
CA LEU A 184 -1.50 -9.55 -6.55
C LEU A 184 -1.56 -8.61 -7.76
N GLN A 185 -0.70 -7.60 -7.77
CA GLN A 185 -0.64 -6.67 -8.90
C GLN A 185 0.43 -7.11 -9.87
N ILE A 186 0.12 -7.16 -11.17
CA ILE A 186 1.16 -7.35 -12.19
C ILE A 186 2.24 -6.27 -11.97
N GLY A 187 3.51 -6.64 -12.13
CA GLY A 187 4.64 -5.75 -11.87
C GLY A 187 5.02 -5.56 -10.41
N GLN A 188 4.18 -5.97 -9.45
CA GLN A 188 4.56 -6.02 -8.04
C GLN A 188 5.76 -6.95 -7.88
N VAL A 189 6.80 -6.50 -7.18
CA VAL A 189 7.94 -7.37 -6.85
C VAL A 189 7.73 -7.93 -5.45
N ILE A 190 7.84 -9.26 -5.34
CA ILE A 190 7.74 -10.01 -4.09
C ILE A 190 9.00 -10.85 -3.90
N CYS A 191 9.31 -11.23 -2.67
CA CYS A 191 10.38 -12.16 -2.37
C CYS A 191 9.86 -13.59 -2.37
N ILE A 192 10.54 -14.49 -3.08
CA ILE A 192 10.20 -15.91 -3.16
C ILE A 192 11.28 -16.70 -2.43
N PRO A 193 10.92 -17.55 -1.45
CA PRO A 193 11.89 -18.46 -0.81
C PRO A 193 12.54 -19.38 -1.85
N ARG A 194 13.84 -19.65 -1.68
CA ARG A 194 14.58 -20.65 -2.46
C ARG A 194 14.52 -22.02 -1.82
#